data_AF-A0A7T8JZX0-F1
#
_entry.id   AF-A0A7T8JZX0-F1
#
_cell.length_a   1.000
_cell.length_b   1.000
_cell.length_c   1.000
_cell.angle_alpha   90.00
_cell.angle_beta   90.00
_cell.angle_gamma   90.00
#
_symmetry.space_group_name_H-M   'P 1'
#
loop_
_entity.id
_entity.type
_entity.pdbx_description
1 polymer ?
#
loop_
_entity_poly.entity_id
_entity_poly.type
_entity_poly.pdbx_seq_one_letter_code
_entity_poly.pdbx_strand_id
1 'polypeptide(L)' 'KVLILSDCLSAINSLEMKQGDLVSEEIIGCKNALNSSACSITIGWIRGHDDNTGNEFAESLAKDRARRGTPVS' A
#
# COMPACT_ATOMS: atom_id res chain seq x y z
N LYS A 1 2.00 -14.49 -11.04
CA LYS A 1 2.95 -13.59 -10.35
C LYS A 1 2.38 -12.18 -10.43
N VAL A 2 2.28 -11.46 -9.33
CA VAL A 2 1.71 -10.11 -9.24
C VAL A 2 2.77 -9.17 -8.70
N LEU A 3 2.96 -8.02 -9.34
CA LEU A 3 3.81 -6.93 -8.84
C LEU A 3 2.89 -5.80 -8.36
N ILE A 4 3.06 -5.40 -7.10
CA ILE A 4 2.38 -4.25 -6.51
C ILE A 4 3.43 -3.17 -6.29
N LEU A 5 3.21 -1.98 -6.83
CA LEU A 5 4.09 -0.83 -6.64
C LEU A 5 3.45 0.14 -5.66
N SER A 6 4.23 0.64 -4.71
CA SER A 6 3.82 1.64 -3.72
C SER A 6 4.85 2.74 -3.66
N ASP A 7 4.40 3.99 -3.56
CA ASP A 7 5.27 5.15 -3.33
C ASP A 7 5.54 5.41 -1.84
N CYS A 8 4.82 4.71 -0.96
CA CYS A 8 4.96 4.81 0.47
C CYS A 8 6.04 3.85 1.00
N LEU A 9 7.29 4.32 1.05
CA LEU A 9 8.42 3.53 1.55
C LEU A 9 8.22 3.06 2.99
N SER A 10 7.61 3.89 3.84
CA SER A 10 7.32 3.50 5.23
C SER A 10 6.34 2.33 5.31
N ALA A 11 5.31 2.30 4.47
CA ALA A 11 4.38 1.17 4.42
C ALA A 11 5.07 -0.13 3.98
N ILE A 12 5.97 -0.06 2.99
CA ILE A 12 6.76 -1.23 2.56
C ILE A 12 7.63 -1.72 3.72
N ASN A 13 8.37 -0.82 4.37
CA ASN A 13 9.20 -1.18 5.52
C ASN A 13 8.39 -1.85 6.63
N SER A 14 7.19 -1.35 6.93
CA SER A 14 6.31 -1.96 7.94
C SER A 14 5.84 -3.37 7.57
N LEU A 15 5.71 -3.69 6.28
CA LEU A 15 5.43 -5.05 5.80
C LEU A 15 6.63 -5.98 5.96
N GLU A 16 7.85 -5.46 6.03
CA GLU A 16 9.06 -6.25 6.25
C GLU A 16 9.43 -6.42 7.74
N MET A 17 8.86 -5.60 8.62
CA MET A 17 9.07 -5.71 10.08
C MET A 17 8.69 -7.08 10.62
N LYS A 18 9.38 -7.55 11.67
CA LYS A 18 9.13 -8.88 12.25
C LYS A 18 7.92 -8.86 13.17
N GLN A 19 7.33 -10.04 13.36
CA GLN A 19 6.23 -10.21 14.30
C GLN A 19 6.77 -10.02 15.73
N GLY A 20 6.28 -9.00 16.44
CA GLY A 20 6.77 -8.59 17.77
C GLY A 20 7.15 -7.11 17.87
N ASP A 21 7.37 -6.44 16.73
CA ASP A 21 7.39 -4.97 16.71
C ASP A 21 5.97 -4.42 16.97
N LEU A 22 5.84 -3.17 17.43
CA LEU A 22 4.55 -2.48 17.57
C LEU A 22 3.94 -2.23 16.18
N VAL A 23 3.33 -3.26 15.62
CA VAL A 23 2.72 -3.27 14.29
C VAL A 23 1.20 -3.19 14.45
N SER A 24 0.54 -2.29 13.71
CA SER A 24 -0.92 -2.17 13.79
C SER A 24 -1.63 -3.41 13.23
N GLU A 25 -2.85 -3.66 13.68
CA GLU A 25 -3.70 -4.76 13.20
C GLU A 25 -3.90 -4.72 11.67
N GLU A 26 -3.96 -3.52 11.07
CA GLU A 26 -4.06 -3.35 9.63
C GLU A 26 -2.85 -3.96 8.90
N ILE A 27 -1.65 -3.76 9.44
CA ILE A 27 -0.42 -4.29 8.82
C ILE A 27 -0.33 -5.80 9.02
N ILE A 28 -0.76 -6.33 10.17
CA ILE A 28 -0.88 -7.77 10.39
C ILE A 28 -1.88 -8.37 9.38
N GLY A 29 -3.03 -7.73 9.20
CA GLY A 29 -4.03 -8.12 8.20
C GLY A 29 -3.46 -8.15 6.78
N CYS A 30 -2.73 -7.11 6.39
CA CYS A 30 -2.05 -7.06 5.09
C CYS A 30 -1.03 -8.20 4.92
N LYS A 31 -0.18 -8.47 5.93
CA LYS A 31 0.79 -9.58 5.88
C LYS A 31 0.10 -10.93 5.71
N ASN A 32 -0.98 -11.16 6.45
CA ASN A 32 -1.75 -12.40 6.34
C ASN A 32 -2.39 -12.56 4.95
N ALA A 33 -2.94 -11.48 4.38
CA ALA A 33 -3.50 -11.49 3.03
C ALA A 33 -2.44 -11.77 1.96
N LEU A 34 -1.24 -11.19 2.11
CA LEU A 34 -0.11 -11.43 1.20
C LEU A 34 0.37 -12.89 1.28
N ASN A 35 0.50 -13.43 2.50
CA ASN A 35 0.99 -14.79 2.74
C ASN A 35 -0.02 -15.88 2.37
N SER A 36 -1.32 -15.60 2.48
CA SER A 36 -2.40 -16.54 2.13
C SER A 36 -2.75 -16.56 0.65
N SER A 37 -2.15 -15.67 -0.15
CA SER A 37 -2.41 -15.59 -1.58
C SER A 37 -1.93 -16.85 -2.32
N ALA A 38 -2.77 -17.37 -3.22
CA ALA A 38 -2.40 -18.47 -4.13
C ALA A 38 -1.38 -18.05 -5.21
N CYS A 39 -1.09 -16.74 -5.33
CA CYS A 39 -0.14 -16.22 -6.29
C CYS A 39 1.10 -15.62 -5.61
N SER A 40 2.26 -15.77 -6.25
CA SER A 40 3.48 -15.07 -5.81
C SER A 40 3.30 -13.56 -6.03
N ILE A 41 3.28 -12.82 -4.91
CA ILE A 41 3.18 -11.36 -4.87
C ILE A 41 4.57 -10.79 -4.58
N THR A 42 4.95 -9.75 -5.31
CA THR A 42 6.14 -8.92 -5.04
C THR A 42 5.68 -7.49 -4.79
N ILE A 43 6.18 -6.87 -3.73
CA ILE A 43 5.94 -5.46 -3.44
C ILE A 43 7.21 -4.69 -3.76
N GLY A 44 7.09 -3.64 -4.58
CA GLY A 44 8.19 -2.78 -4.97
C GLY A 44 7.93 -1.33 -4.60
N TRP A 45 9.00 -0.58 -4.36
CA TRP A 45 8.93 0.86 -4.17
C TRP A 45 9.05 1.58 -5.52
N ILE A 46 8.26 2.63 -5.70
CA ILE A 46 8.40 3.58 -6.80
C ILE A 46 8.43 5.01 -6.27
N ARG A 47 9.09 5.92 -6.98
CA ARG A 47 9.05 7.34 -6.62
C ARG A 47 7.68 7.94 -6.99
N GLY A 48 7.05 8.62 -6.03
CA GLY A 48 5.87 9.45 -6.29
C GLY A 48 6.23 10.74 -7.03
N HIS A 49 5.27 11.30 -7.78
CA HIS A 49 5.40 12.55 -8.53
C HIS A 49 6.60 12.59 -9.50
N ASP A 50 6.80 11.51 -10.24
CA ASP A 50 7.95 11.32 -11.15
C ASP A 50 7.45 10.90 -12.55
N ASP A 51 6.32 11.46 -13.00
CA ASP A 51 5.62 11.18 -14.28
C ASP A 51 5.22 9.70 -14.49
N ASN A 52 5.17 8.93 -13.40
CA ASN A 52 4.72 7.55 -13.41
C ASN A 52 3.18 7.53 -13.51
N THR A 53 2.66 7.48 -14.75
CA THR A 53 1.23 7.60 -15.05
C THR A 53 0.35 6.67 -14.20
N GLY A 54 0.79 5.44 -13.94
CA GLY A 54 0.05 4.51 -13.09
C GLY A 54 -0.01 4.92 -11.61
N ASN A 55 1.10 5.42 -11.06
CA ASN A 55 1.17 5.86 -9.66
C ASN A 55 0.36 7.15 -9.47
N GLU A 56 0.47 8.09 -10.40
CA GLU A 56 -0.29 9.35 -10.37
C GLU A 56 -1.79 9.13 -10.51
N PHE A 57 -2.19 8.17 -11.36
CA PHE A 57 -3.58 7.78 -11.47
C PHE A 57 -4.10 7.16 -10.16
N ALA A 58 -3.31 6.27 -9.54
CA ALA A 58 -3.66 5.70 -8.23
C ALA A 58 -3.79 6.78 -7.14
N GLU A 59 -2.86 7.73 -7.10
CA GLU A 59 -2.89 8.86 -6.17
C GLU A 59 -4.10 9.77 -6.41
N SER A 60 -4.43 10.07 -7.67
CA SER A 60 -5.60 10.86 -8.05
C SER A 60 -6.89 10.19 -7.55
N LEU A 61 -7.05 8.89 -7.77
CA LEU A 61 -8.20 8.12 -7.28
C LEU A 61 -8.29 8.13 -5.75
N ALA A 62 -7.16 7.96 -5.05
CA ALA A 62 -7.12 8.00 -3.59
C ALA A 62 -7.53 9.38 -3.05
N LYS A 63 -7.02 10.47 -3.65
CA LYS A 63 -7.40 11.85 -3.30
C LYS A 63 -8.88 12.12 -3.57
N ASP A 64 -9.40 11.67 -4.70
CA ASP A 64 -10.81 11.86 -5.05
C ASP A 64 -11.74 11.15 -4.07
N ARG A 65 -11.38 9.93 -3.65
CA ARG A 65 -12.13 9.19 -2.63
C ARG A 65 -12.03 9.81 -1.25
N ALA A 66 -10.85 10.28 -0.84
CA ALA A 66 -10.66 10.98 0.43
C ALA A 66 -11.56 12.24 0.50
N ARG A 67 -11.63 13.01 -0.59
CA ARG A 67 -12.49 14.21 -0.69
C ARG A 67 -13.98 13.91 -0.64
N ARG A 68 -14.41 12.77 -1.20
CA ARG A 68 -15.83 12.35 -1.20
C ARG A 68 -16.24 11.59 0.07
N GLY A 69 -15.27 11.09 0.83
CA GLY A 69 -15.47 10.27 2.03
C GLY A 69 -15.50 11.05 3.35
N THR A 70 -15.19 12.35 3.36
CA THR A 70 -15.42 13.20 4.52
C THR A 70 -16.92 13.46 4.69
N PRO A 71 -17.56 13.05 5.80
CA PRO A 71 -18.86 13.59 6.16
C PRO A 71 -18.70 15.11 6.28
N VAL A 72 -19.53 15.86 5.57
CA VAL A 72 -19.75 17.26 5.92
C VAL A 72 -20.32 17.28 7.33
N SER A 73 -19.49 17.70 8.28
CA SER A 73 -19.87 18.06 9.65
C SER A 73 -20.81 19.27 9.65
#